data_AF-A0A2W2M0K2-F1
#
_entry.id   AF-A0A2W2M0K2-F1
#
_cell.length_a   1.000
_cell.length_b   1.000
_cell.length_c   1.000
_cell.angle_alpha   90.00
_cell.angle_beta   90.00
_cell.angle_gamma   90.00
#
_symmetry.space_group_name_H-M   'P 1'
#
loop_
_entity.id
_entity.type
_entity.pdbx_description
1 polymer ?
#
loop_
_entity_poly.entity_id
_entity_poly.type
_entity_poly.pdbx_seq_one_letter_code
_entity_poly.pdbx_strand_id
1 'polypeptide(L)'
;MTGARYHCRDERRRAALAESGPADVSGIDYLEVHRGDSIAQPTRIDIVLVKPLPLPRAALTGDNIALTGGVRFPAPGVEPVVGAEPGGTQVSRYTVTVPGGRPTDFSTYRLAIVEGPGSDTPPDFIDPRLSAVDFSFAVDCAADGDCAPDCRDLPEAVPPDPHFDYRTRDWQGFRRLMLDRISVLVPGFREDDPVDLTTTIVEALAFRADQQSYTLDWVGTEAFLDTARTRASVTRHARLLDYTPGEGASARTFVSLSLTPGATGGDGYLLPAGTPVLPRSETLAPVVPAADYPTVLASGPVVFETLADRRLWRWRNDIALHTWGDEHCTLPAGSTAATLVDTSEGSGPLEPGDFLLLVETAAPDTGRAQDADPAHRHALRLTRVTPVRDVLAPDTRLLDVEWDASDALPFDLPVSARVPQPSGPARHIVCAVARGNVVLAEHGATLPPPSHLNLPPSATEALAPRLSPP
;
A
#
# COMPACT_ATOMS: atom_id res chain seq x y z
N MET A 1 10.81 29.84 32.35
CA MET A 1 9.65 28.93 32.18
C MET A 1 8.70 29.42 31.09
N THR A 2 9.04 29.12 29.83
CA THR A 2 8.10 29.18 28.70
C THR A 2 7.37 27.85 28.65
N GLY A 3 6.08 27.84 29.01
CA GLY A 3 5.24 26.64 28.88
C GLY A 3 4.65 26.57 27.48
N ALA A 4 4.84 25.44 26.79
CA ALA A 4 4.14 25.16 25.54
C ALA A 4 2.89 24.34 25.85
N ARG A 5 1.73 24.81 25.37
CA ARG A 5 0.43 24.15 25.53
C ARG A 5 0.09 23.39 24.27
N TYR A 6 -0.14 22.09 24.40
CA TYR A 6 -0.47 21.18 23.31
C TYR A 6 -1.89 20.66 23.49
N HIS A 7 -2.71 20.74 22.45
CA HIS A 7 -4.10 20.29 22.47
C HIS A 7 -4.25 18.93 21.78
N CYS A 8 -5.15 18.08 22.28
CA CYS A 8 -5.69 16.99 21.47
C CYS A 8 -6.37 17.59 20.23
N ARG A 9 -6.17 16.99 19.05
CA ARG A 9 -6.62 17.55 17.75
C ARG A 9 -8.15 17.57 17.55
N ASP A 10 -8.93 17.02 18.48
CA ASP A 10 -10.38 16.83 18.34
C ASP A 10 -11.18 17.67 19.37
N GLU A 11 -11.52 18.91 18.98
CA GLU A 11 -12.24 19.87 19.83
C GLU A 11 -13.74 19.56 19.97
N ARG A 12 -14.35 18.87 19.00
CA ARG A 12 -15.80 18.56 19.01
C ARG A 12 -16.12 17.38 19.89
N ARG A 13 -15.37 16.27 19.78
CA ARG A 13 -15.54 15.14 20.69
C ARG A 13 -15.27 15.56 22.14
N ARG A 14 -14.34 16.49 22.35
CA ARG A 14 -14.12 17.15 23.65
C ARG A 14 -15.36 17.89 24.15
N ALA A 15 -15.96 18.75 23.32
CA ALA A 15 -17.17 19.49 23.69
C ALA A 15 -18.36 18.53 23.97
N ALA A 16 -18.56 17.52 23.13
CA ALA A 16 -19.60 16.51 23.30
C ALA A 16 -19.40 15.68 24.59
N LEU A 17 -18.15 15.27 24.87
CA LEU A 17 -17.80 14.59 26.11
C LEU A 17 -18.02 15.51 27.31
N ALA A 18 -17.73 16.81 27.22
CA ALA A 18 -17.97 17.79 28.27
C ALA A 18 -19.47 18.03 28.54
N GLU A 19 -20.29 18.11 27.51
CA GLU A 19 -21.73 18.42 27.64
C GLU A 19 -22.60 17.20 27.94
N SER A 20 -22.36 16.08 27.24
CA SER A 20 -23.30 14.95 27.18
C SER A 20 -22.68 13.59 27.55
N GLY A 21 -21.37 13.53 27.80
CA GLY A 21 -20.69 12.29 28.18
C GLY A 21 -21.03 11.78 29.60
N PRO A 22 -20.92 10.46 29.87
CA PRO A 22 -21.11 9.90 31.21
C PRO A 22 -20.24 10.56 32.27
N ALA A 23 -20.74 10.63 33.51
CA ALA A 23 -20.06 11.33 34.61
C ALA A 23 -18.77 10.62 35.09
N ASP A 24 -18.59 9.35 34.72
CA ASP A 24 -17.46 8.51 35.08
C ASP A 24 -16.45 8.30 33.94
N VAL A 25 -16.59 9.01 32.82
CA VAL A 25 -15.68 8.96 31.67
C VAL A 25 -15.14 10.35 31.33
N SER A 26 -13.84 10.46 31.08
CA SER A 26 -13.16 11.71 30.73
C SER A 26 -12.09 11.49 29.66
N GLY A 27 -11.33 12.51 29.29
CA GLY A 27 -10.24 12.46 28.32
C GLY A 27 -9.24 13.58 28.57
N ILE A 28 -8.11 13.58 27.87
CA ILE A 28 -7.12 14.67 27.92
C ILE A 28 -7.66 15.87 27.15
N ASP A 29 -7.71 17.03 27.81
CA ASP A 29 -8.04 18.32 27.19
C ASP A 29 -6.80 18.93 26.53
N TYR A 30 -5.74 19.12 27.33
CA TYR A 30 -4.46 19.61 26.86
C TYR A 30 -3.34 19.21 27.81
N LEU A 31 -2.12 19.38 27.33
CA LEU A 31 -0.89 19.10 28.04
C LEU A 31 -0.01 20.35 28.05
N GLU A 32 0.52 20.71 29.21
CA GLU A 32 1.46 21.82 29.39
C GLU A 32 2.85 21.27 29.75
N VAL A 33 3.85 21.60 28.93
CA VAL A 33 5.24 21.21 29.19
C VAL A 33 6.00 22.38 29.80
N HIS A 34 6.43 22.21 31.04
CA HIS A 34 7.30 23.13 31.76
C HIS A 34 8.72 22.57 31.77
N ARG A 35 9.49 22.91 30.73
CA ARG A 35 10.90 22.51 30.62
C ARG A 35 11.75 23.23 31.67
N GLY A 36 12.63 22.48 32.33
CA GLY A 36 13.67 23.06 33.17
C GLY A 36 14.67 23.89 32.33
N ASP A 37 15.24 24.94 32.92
CA ASP A 37 16.12 25.88 32.20
C ASP A 37 17.46 25.23 31.77
N SER A 38 17.78 24.05 32.31
CA SER A 38 18.92 23.22 31.91
C SER A 38 18.55 21.73 31.92
N ILE A 39 19.32 20.90 31.21
CA ILE A 39 19.12 19.44 31.16
C ILE A 39 19.16 18.80 32.57
N ALA A 40 19.86 19.42 33.53
CA ALA A 40 19.94 18.92 34.91
C ALA A 40 18.66 19.13 35.73
N GLN A 41 17.76 20.03 35.32
CA GLN A 41 16.51 20.29 36.02
C GLN A 41 15.39 19.36 35.52
N PRO A 42 14.49 18.91 36.40
CA PRO A 42 13.36 18.08 36.00
C PRO A 42 12.41 18.87 35.09
N THR A 43 11.81 18.18 34.13
CA THR A 43 10.74 18.73 33.29
C THR A 43 9.40 18.28 33.84
N ARG A 44 8.48 19.22 34.06
CA ARG A 44 7.13 18.94 34.57
C ARG A 44 6.13 18.98 33.42
N ILE A 45 5.27 17.98 33.35
CA ILE A 45 4.21 17.86 32.36
C ILE A 45 2.87 17.84 33.10
N ASP A 46 2.03 18.85 32.90
CA ASP A 46 0.68 18.89 33.46
C ASP A 46 -0.33 18.41 32.42
N ILE A 47 -1.05 17.33 32.74
CA ILE A 47 -2.11 16.73 31.93
C ILE A 47 -3.46 17.18 32.51
N VAL A 48 -4.24 17.92 31.74
CA VAL A 48 -5.54 18.42 32.17
C VAL A 48 -6.66 17.60 31.55
N LEU A 49 -7.64 17.19 32.35
CA LEU A 49 -8.79 16.41 31.89
C LEU A 49 -9.96 17.30 31.46
N VAL A 50 -10.78 16.79 30.52
CA VAL A 50 -12.01 17.45 30.05
C VAL A 50 -13.06 17.55 31.16
N LYS A 51 -13.23 16.47 31.94
CA LYS A 51 -14.12 16.38 33.11
C LYS A 51 -13.36 15.85 34.33
N PRO A 52 -13.71 16.32 35.55
CA PRO A 52 -13.16 15.74 36.77
C PRO A 52 -13.69 14.31 36.96
N LEU A 53 -12.81 13.36 37.28
CA LEU A 53 -13.16 11.95 37.50
C LEU A 53 -13.17 11.59 38.99
N PRO A 54 -14.08 10.71 39.46
CA PRO A 54 -14.14 10.30 40.86
C PRO A 54 -13.00 9.36 41.27
N LEU A 55 -12.47 9.58 42.47
CA LEU A 55 -11.55 8.67 43.17
C LEU A 55 -12.34 7.58 43.92
N PRO A 56 -11.81 6.34 44.06
CA PRO A 56 -10.45 5.91 43.71
C PRO A 56 -10.29 5.38 42.28
N ARG A 57 -11.36 5.33 41.46
CA ARG A 57 -11.33 4.75 40.11
C ARG A 57 -10.29 5.41 39.19
N ALA A 58 -10.11 6.72 39.33
CA ALA A 58 -9.14 7.52 38.57
C ALA A 58 -7.77 7.67 39.27
N ALA A 59 -7.38 6.75 40.15
CA ALA A 59 -6.05 6.77 40.78
C ALA A 59 -4.99 6.16 39.83
N LEU A 60 -4.44 6.98 38.92
CA LEU A 60 -3.38 6.57 37.99
C LEU A 60 -2.00 6.51 38.68
N THR A 61 -1.20 5.52 38.29
CA THR A 61 0.21 5.35 38.71
C THR A 61 1.16 5.51 37.52
N GLY A 62 2.48 5.42 37.75
CA GLY A 62 3.49 5.60 36.69
C GLY A 62 3.34 4.60 35.56
N ASP A 63 2.84 3.42 35.90
CA ASP A 63 2.59 2.33 34.97
C ASP A 63 1.42 2.61 34.01
N ASN A 64 0.60 3.62 34.31
CA ASN A 64 -0.54 4.04 33.49
C ASN A 64 -0.21 5.19 32.52
N ILE A 65 1.04 5.68 32.50
CA ILE A 65 1.47 6.77 31.63
C ILE A 65 2.59 6.26 30.73
N ALA A 66 2.25 6.03 29.47
CA ALA A 66 3.22 5.62 28.46
C ALA A 66 3.75 6.86 27.73
N LEU A 67 5.05 7.09 27.80
CA LEU A 67 5.75 8.03 26.93
C LEU A 67 6.49 7.22 25.86
N THR A 68 6.18 7.47 24.59
CA THR A 68 6.81 6.79 23.46
C THR A 68 7.34 7.80 22.45
N GLY A 69 8.31 7.39 21.63
CA GLY A 69 8.95 8.25 20.63
C GLY A 69 10.41 8.63 20.96
N GLY A 70 10.91 9.63 20.25
CA GLY A 70 12.32 10.03 20.25
C GLY A 70 13.16 9.23 19.24
N VAL A 71 13.77 9.92 18.26
CA VAL A 71 14.63 9.29 17.25
C VAL A 71 16.06 9.13 17.76
N ARG A 72 16.59 10.16 18.45
CA ARG A 72 17.98 10.17 18.92
C ARG A 72 18.12 9.75 20.38
N PHE A 73 17.12 10.03 21.21
CA PHE A 73 17.10 9.67 22.63
C PHE A 73 15.78 8.97 22.98
N PRO A 74 15.84 7.82 23.68
CA PRO A 74 14.65 7.08 24.05
C PRO A 74 13.77 7.88 25.02
N ALA A 75 12.46 7.67 24.93
CA ALA A 75 11.46 8.28 25.80
C ALA A 75 11.81 8.10 27.30
N PRO A 76 11.86 9.18 28.10
CA PRO A 76 12.18 9.07 29.52
C PRO A 76 11.05 8.39 30.31
N GLY A 77 11.45 7.65 31.34
CA GLY A 77 10.51 7.14 32.35
C GLY A 77 9.97 8.29 33.19
N VAL A 78 8.71 8.14 33.62
CA VAL A 78 7.94 9.17 34.28
C VAL A 78 7.48 8.73 35.67
N GLU A 79 7.47 9.66 36.61
CA GLU A 79 6.85 9.47 37.93
C GLU A 79 5.63 10.38 38.03
N PRO A 80 4.40 9.85 38.16
CA PRO A 80 3.22 10.66 38.27
C PRO A 80 2.95 11.05 39.72
N VAL A 81 2.44 12.26 39.85
CA VAL A 81 1.87 12.81 41.06
C VAL A 81 0.43 13.15 40.73
N VAL A 82 -0.52 12.49 41.39
CA VAL A 82 -1.94 12.80 41.24
C VAL A 82 -2.22 14.15 41.90
N GLY A 83 -2.63 15.14 41.10
CA GLY A 83 -3.09 16.42 41.59
C GLY A 83 -4.58 16.34 41.95
N ALA A 84 -4.90 16.00 43.20
CA ALA A 84 -6.24 16.17 43.74
C ALA A 84 -6.40 17.59 44.31
N GLU A 85 -7.56 18.22 44.13
CA GLU A 85 -7.87 19.46 44.86
C GLU A 85 -7.85 19.19 46.38
N PRO A 86 -7.47 20.16 47.25
CA PRO A 86 -7.42 19.93 48.70
C PRO A 86 -8.82 19.55 49.24
N GLY A 87 -9.01 18.28 49.62
CA GLY A 87 -10.30 17.72 50.08
C GLY A 87 -11.15 17.04 48.99
N GLY A 88 -10.64 16.91 47.76
CA GLY A 88 -11.39 16.43 46.60
C GLY A 88 -11.60 14.92 46.55
N THR A 89 -12.84 14.52 46.30
CA THR A 89 -13.22 13.15 45.88
C THR A 89 -13.05 12.93 44.38
N GLN A 90 -12.50 13.91 43.65
CA GLN A 90 -12.34 13.91 42.19
C GLN A 90 -10.97 14.47 41.76
N VAL A 91 -10.50 14.09 40.56
CA VAL A 91 -9.24 14.54 39.94
C VAL A 91 -9.53 15.20 38.59
N SER A 92 -8.99 16.40 38.39
CA SER A 92 -9.08 17.17 37.13
C SER A 92 -7.72 17.35 36.43
N ARG A 93 -6.60 17.11 37.12
CA ARG A 93 -5.24 17.28 36.60
C ARG A 93 -4.30 16.20 37.13
N TYR A 94 -3.50 15.61 36.23
CA TYR A 94 -2.35 14.79 36.60
C TYR A 94 -1.06 15.56 36.33
N THR A 95 -0.13 15.55 37.27
CA THR A 95 1.20 16.14 37.07
C THR A 95 2.21 15.02 36.95
N VAL A 96 2.97 15.01 35.87
CA VAL A 96 3.99 14.01 35.58
C VAL A 96 5.35 14.68 35.63
N THR A 97 6.29 14.09 36.38
CA THR A 97 7.65 14.62 36.48
C THR A 97 8.61 13.72 35.71
N VAL A 98 9.33 14.32 34.77
CA VAL A 98 10.47 13.70 34.08
C VAL A 98 11.74 14.07 34.84
N PRO A 99 12.51 13.10 35.37
CA PRO A 99 13.75 13.37 36.08
C PRO A 99 14.76 14.12 35.21
N GLY A 100 15.49 15.07 35.81
CA GLY A 100 16.59 15.77 35.15
C GLY A 100 17.75 14.82 34.79
N GLY A 101 18.63 15.27 33.89
CA GLY A 101 19.79 14.51 33.42
C GLY A 101 19.52 13.61 32.21
N ARG A 102 18.30 13.63 31.64
CA ARG A 102 17.94 12.90 30.43
C ARG A 102 17.88 13.86 29.23
N PRO A 103 18.71 13.69 28.19
CA PRO A 103 18.64 14.53 27.01
C PRO A 103 17.38 14.23 26.19
N THR A 104 16.69 15.28 25.73
CA THR A 104 15.51 15.23 24.85
C THR A 104 15.82 15.98 23.56
N ASP A 105 15.30 15.55 22.41
CA ASP A 105 15.63 16.11 21.08
C ASP A 105 14.44 16.88 20.42
N PHE A 106 14.60 17.17 19.12
CA PHE A 106 13.58 17.79 18.25
C PHE A 106 12.51 16.81 17.75
N SER A 107 12.58 15.54 18.11
CA SER A 107 11.62 14.54 17.66
C SER A 107 10.25 14.76 18.30
N THR A 108 9.22 14.26 17.63
CA THR A 108 7.88 14.14 18.23
C THR A 108 7.88 13.01 19.25
N TYR A 109 7.40 13.31 20.44
CA TYR A 109 7.12 12.38 21.53
C TYR A 109 5.61 12.30 21.72
N ARG A 110 5.11 11.10 22.05
CA ARG A 110 3.69 10.85 22.30
C ARG A 110 3.50 10.47 23.76
N LEU A 111 2.62 11.17 24.46
CA LEU A 111 2.15 10.79 25.79
C LEU A 111 0.78 10.14 25.67
N ALA A 112 0.60 8.94 26.24
CA ALA A 112 -0.66 8.22 26.28
C ALA A 112 -1.00 7.71 27.69
N ILE A 113 -2.29 7.74 28.05
CA ILE A 113 -2.80 7.10 29.28
C ILE A 113 -3.23 5.67 28.93
N VAL A 114 -2.65 4.68 29.63
CA VAL A 114 -2.80 3.25 29.34
C VAL A 114 -3.27 2.47 30.57
N GLU A 115 -3.92 1.32 30.34
CA GLU A 115 -4.43 0.44 31.41
C GLU A 115 -3.29 -0.17 32.24
N GLY A 116 -2.14 -0.44 31.62
CA GLY A 116 -0.96 -0.97 32.29
C GLY A 116 0.29 -0.95 31.41
N PRO A 117 1.45 -1.35 31.96
CA PRO A 117 2.73 -1.23 31.27
C PRO A 117 2.78 -2.18 30.07
N GLY A 118 2.98 -1.62 28.87
CA GLY A 118 3.04 -2.37 27.61
C GLY A 118 1.68 -2.62 26.93
N SER A 119 0.58 -2.05 27.45
CA SER A 119 -0.70 -2.00 26.73
C SER A 119 -0.84 -0.68 25.97
N ASP A 120 -1.40 -0.73 24.76
CA ASP A 120 -1.81 0.46 24.00
C ASP A 120 -3.30 0.81 24.26
N THR A 121 -3.99 0.05 25.11
CA THR A 121 -5.39 0.31 25.47
C THR A 121 -5.48 1.29 26.64
N PRO A 122 -6.32 2.34 26.54
CA PRO A 122 -6.62 3.21 27.67
C PRO A 122 -7.56 2.52 28.67
N PRO A 123 -7.56 2.94 29.95
CA PRO A 123 -8.54 2.49 30.92
C PRO A 123 -9.98 2.84 30.49
N ASP A 124 -10.96 2.01 30.84
CA ASP A 124 -12.38 2.18 30.46
C ASP A 124 -13.02 3.55 30.82
N PHE A 125 -12.43 4.28 31.75
CA PHE A 125 -12.88 5.62 32.17
C PHE A 125 -12.23 6.76 31.39
N ILE A 126 -11.35 6.46 30.43
CA ILE A 126 -10.71 7.42 29.52
C ILE A 126 -11.17 7.15 28.09
N ASP A 127 -11.67 8.18 27.41
CA ASP A 127 -12.05 8.09 26.00
C ASP A 127 -10.83 7.72 25.13
N PRO A 128 -10.90 6.64 24.31
CA PRO A 128 -9.77 6.18 23.52
C PRO A 128 -9.17 7.23 22.59
N ARG A 129 -9.98 8.14 22.03
CA ARG A 129 -9.53 9.19 21.10
C ARG A 129 -8.88 10.38 21.80
N LEU A 130 -9.19 10.59 23.08
CA LEU A 130 -8.61 11.65 23.92
C LEU A 130 -7.60 11.09 24.93
N SER A 131 -7.05 9.90 24.68
CA SER A 131 -6.12 9.24 25.58
C SER A 131 -4.65 9.62 25.34
N ALA A 132 -4.32 10.27 24.21
CA ALA A 132 -2.94 10.59 23.84
C ALA A 132 -2.74 11.96 23.18
N VAL A 133 -1.55 12.54 23.37
CA VAL A 133 -1.11 13.84 22.79
C VAL A 133 0.33 13.75 22.30
N ASP A 134 0.57 14.27 21.09
CA ASP A 134 1.91 14.42 20.50
C ASP A 134 2.50 15.81 20.82
N PHE A 135 3.78 15.85 21.23
CA PHE A 135 4.50 17.08 21.57
C PHE A 135 6.01 16.94 21.32
N SER A 136 6.76 18.03 21.30
CA SER A 136 8.23 18.02 21.07
C SER A 136 8.96 18.86 22.12
N PHE A 137 10.25 18.55 22.37
CA PHE A 137 11.03 19.18 23.45
C PHE A 137 11.98 20.30 23.01
N ALA A 138 12.24 20.49 21.70
CA ALA A 138 13.31 21.38 21.24
C ALA A 138 12.87 22.46 20.24
N VAL A 139 13.46 23.66 20.44
CA VAL A 139 13.35 24.89 19.66
C VAL A 139 14.79 25.36 19.38
N ASP A 140 15.11 25.51 18.09
CA ASP A 140 16.33 26.02 17.41
C ASP A 140 17.74 25.44 17.70
N CYS A 141 18.41 24.93 16.63
CA CYS A 141 19.76 25.36 16.18
C CYS A 141 20.29 24.63 14.92
N ALA A 142 21.18 25.30 14.16
CA ALA A 142 21.76 24.89 12.86
C ALA A 142 23.22 24.37 12.93
N ALA A 143 23.68 23.64 11.90
CA ALA A 143 25.05 23.09 11.77
C ALA A 143 25.57 23.11 10.31
N ASP A 144 26.90 23.19 10.11
CA ASP A 144 27.61 23.20 8.81
C ASP A 144 28.68 22.08 8.69
N GLY A 145 28.90 21.56 7.46
CA GLY A 145 29.88 20.53 7.05
C GLY A 145 31.27 21.11 6.69
N ASP A 146 32.12 20.60 5.79
CA ASP A 146 32.34 19.36 5.01
C ASP A 146 33.78 19.50 4.43
N CYS A 147 34.49 18.43 4.01
CA CYS A 147 35.70 18.56 3.17
C CYS A 147 36.10 17.23 2.47
N ALA A 148 36.47 17.31 1.18
CA ALA A 148 36.89 16.19 0.31
C ALA A 148 38.41 16.20 -0.02
N PRO A 149 39.02 15.05 -0.40
CA PRO A 149 40.47 14.92 -0.61
C PRO A 149 40.89 14.89 -2.10
N ASP A 150 42.20 15.03 -2.33
CA ASP A 150 42.85 15.28 -3.63
C ASP A 150 43.59 14.06 -4.22
N CYS A 151 43.69 14.00 -5.55
CA CYS A 151 44.22 12.90 -6.35
C CYS A 151 45.68 13.10 -6.79
N ARG A 152 46.41 12.01 -7.08
CA ARG A 152 47.71 12.04 -7.80
C ARG A 152 47.79 10.97 -8.89
N ASP A 153 48.39 11.36 -10.01
CA ASP A 153 48.57 10.60 -11.25
C ASP A 153 49.76 9.62 -11.26
N LEU A 154 49.67 8.65 -12.18
CA LEU A 154 50.59 7.53 -12.43
C LEU A 154 51.46 7.74 -13.70
N PRO A 155 52.59 7.01 -13.88
CA PRO A 155 53.53 7.19 -14.98
C PRO A 155 53.36 6.21 -16.18
N GLU A 156 54.11 6.52 -17.25
CA GLU A 156 53.90 6.19 -18.67
C GLU A 156 54.58 4.89 -19.20
N ALA A 157 54.18 4.44 -20.41
CA ALA A 157 54.28 3.07 -20.94
C ALA A 157 55.27 2.83 -22.12
N VAL A 158 55.53 1.54 -22.39
CA VAL A 158 56.55 0.95 -23.33
C VAL A 158 55.96 0.68 -24.74
N PRO A 159 56.78 0.72 -25.82
CA PRO A 159 56.31 0.59 -27.21
C PRO A 159 55.85 -0.82 -27.67
N PRO A 160 55.09 -0.92 -28.80
CA PRO A 160 54.26 -2.09 -29.11
C PRO A 160 54.79 -3.05 -30.18
N ASP A 161 54.18 -4.25 -30.19
CA ASP A 161 54.40 -5.37 -31.12
C ASP A 161 53.77 -5.17 -32.53
N PRO A 162 54.13 -6.02 -33.53
CA PRO A 162 53.64 -5.90 -34.90
C PRO A 162 52.11 -6.02 -35.03
N HIS A 163 51.56 -5.24 -35.96
CA HIS A 163 50.14 -4.98 -36.07
C HIS A 163 49.38 -6.12 -36.78
N PHE A 164 48.98 -7.13 -36.01
CA PHE A 164 47.90 -8.02 -36.41
C PHE A 164 46.58 -7.29 -36.25
N ASP A 165 45.87 -7.06 -37.35
CA ASP A 165 44.51 -6.55 -37.28
C ASP A 165 43.55 -7.69 -36.87
N TYR A 166 43.48 -7.93 -35.56
CA TYR A 166 42.56 -8.89 -34.95
C TYR A 166 41.08 -8.53 -35.16
N ARG A 167 40.77 -7.36 -35.73
CA ARG A 167 39.41 -6.90 -36.04
C ARG A 167 38.96 -7.29 -37.44
N THR A 168 39.86 -7.78 -38.29
CA THR A 168 39.49 -8.26 -39.62
C THR A 168 38.53 -9.44 -39.50
N ARG A 169 37.32 -9.26 -40.06
CA ARG A 169 36.23 -10.25 -39.99
C ARG A 169 35.44 -10.40 -41.27
N ASP A 170 35.86 -9.72 -42.32
CA ASP A 170 35.20 -9.71 -43.62
C ASP A 170 36.05 -10.43 -44.68
N TRP A 171 35.38 -10.89 -45.74
CA TRP A 171 36.03 -11.58 -46.85
C TRP A 171 37.23 -10.81 -47.42
N GLN A 172 37.11 -9.50 -47.61
CA GLN A 172 38.18 -8.67 -48.19
C GLN A 172 39.41 -8.62 -47.29
N GLY A 173 39.20 -8.41 -45.98
CA GLY A 173 40.28 -8.39 -45.02
C GLY A 173 40.94 -9.76 -44.86
N PHE A 174 40.18 -10.85 -44.80
CA PHE A 174 40.78 -12.20 -44.73
C PHE A 174 41.62 -12.53 -45.97
N ARG A 175 41.12 -12.21 -47.16
CA ARG A 175 41.87 -12.34 -48.42
C ARG A 175 43.18 -11.56 -48.35
N ARG A 176 43.12 -10.29 -47.93
CA ARG A 176 44.29 -9.42 -47.80
C ARG A 176 45.31 -9.94 -46.78
N LEU A 177 44.87 -10.32 -45.58
CA LEU A 177 45.74 -10.87 -44.53
C LEU A 177 46.47 -12.13 -44.99
N MET A 178 45.77 -13.02 -45.71
CA MET A 178 46.39 -14.24 -46.25
C MET A 178 47.46 -13.90 -47.29
N LEU A 179 47.17 -12.98 -48.22
CA LEU A 179 48.13 -12.56 -49.26
C LEU A 179 49.32 -11.78 -48.68
N ASP A 180 49.08 -10.84 -47.76
CA ASP A 180 50.12 -10.10 -47.03
C ASP A 180 51.03 -11.07 -46.26
N ARG A 181 50.45 -12.10 -45.61
CA ARG A 181 51.24 -13.11 -44.90
C ARG A 181 52.07 -13.98 -45.84
N ILE A 182 51.53 -14.36 -47.00
CA ILE A 182 52.27 -15.11 -48.03
C ILE A 182 53.44 -14.27 -48.55
N SER A 183 53.27 -12.97 -48.75
CA SER A 183 54.34 -12.07 -49.22
C SER A 183 55.55 -11.99 -48.27
N VAL A 184 55.31 -12.11 -46.96
CA VAL A 184 56.35 -12.11 -45.93
C VAL A 184 57.03 -13.47 -45.80
N LEU A 185 56.27 -14.56 -45.96
CA LEU A 185 56.76 -15.92 -45.76
C LEU A 185 57.44 -16.52 -46.99
N VAL A 186 57.04 -16.10 -48.19
CA VAL A 186 57.52 -16.64 -49.47
C VAL A 186 58.28 -15.54 -50.22
N PRO A 187 59.62 -15.52 -50.14
CA PRO A 187 60.44 -14.55 -50.86
C PRO A 187 60.20 -14.65 -52.37
N GLY A 188 59.90 -13.52 -53.02
CA GLY A 188 59.64 -13.45 -54.46
C GLY A 188 58.17 -13.66 -54.86
N PHE A 189 57.26 -13.83 -53.89
CA PHE A 189 55.83 -13.80 -54.16
C PHE A 189 55.41 -12.43 -54.68
N ARG A 190 54.77 -12.39 -55.86
CA ARG A 190 54.17 -11.19 -56.43
C ARG A 190 52.71 -11.47 -56.74
N GLU A 191 51.85 -10.55 -56.33
CA GLU A 191 50.39 -10.66 -56.40
C GLU A 191 49.91 -10.25 -57.80
N ASP A 192 50.20 -11.07 -58.81
CA ASP A 192 50.22 -10.56 -60.20
C ASP A 192 49.14 -11.14 -61.15
N ASP A 193 48.23 -12.04 -60.74
CA ASP A 193 47.14 -12.49 -61.64
C ASP A 193 45.80 -12.87 -60.94
N PRO A 194 44.67 -12.24 -61.30
CA PRO A 194 43.34 -12.61 -60.80
C PRO A 194 42.84 -13.98 -61.29
N VAL A 195 43.45 -14.57 -62.32
CA VAL A 195 43.11 -15.91 -62.84
C VAL A 195 44.03 -17.00 -62.25
N ASP A 196 44.89 -16.65 -61.29
CA ASP A 196 45.78 -17.62 -60.63
C ASP A 196 45.00 -18.59 -59.71
N LEU A 197 45.43 -19.84 -59.72
CA LEU A 197 44.90 -20.89 -58.85
C LEU A 197 45.15 -20.56 -57.37
N THR A 198 46.30 -19.96 -57.04
CA THR A 198 46.61 -19.54 -55.67
C THR A 198 45.60 -18.50 -55.18
N THR A 199 45.32 -17.49 -56.01
CA THR A 199 44.30 -16.47 -55.74
C THR A 199 42.92 -17.11 -55.54
N THR A 200 42.53 -18.03 -56.41
CA THR A 200 41.23 -18.73 -56.31
C THR A 200 41.10 -19.52 -55.00
N ILE A 201 42.15 -20.23 -54.58
CA ILE A 201 42.18 -20.97 -53.31
C ILE A 201 42.09 -20.00 -52.12
N VAL A 202 42.84 -18.90 -52.16
CA VAL A 202 42.79 -17.88 -51.11
C VAL A 202 41.40 -17.27 -50.99
N GLU A 203 40.74 -16.98 -52.11
CA GLU A 203 39.39 -16.42 -52.14
C GLU A 203 38.33 -17.39 -51.59
N ALA A 204 38.45 -18.68 -51.92
CA ALA A 204 37.60 -19.73 -51.37
C ALA A 204 37.80 -19.91 -49.85
N LEU A 205 39.06 -19.87 -49.39
CA LEU A 205 39.38 -19.91 -47.96
C LEU A 205 38.86 -18.68 -47.22
N ALA A 206 39.04 -17.48 -47.79
CA ALA A 206 38.51 -16.23 -47.24
C ALA A 206 36.98 -16.26 -47.15
N PHE A 207 36.29 -16.83 -48.14
CA PHE A 207 34.83 -16.99 -48.11
C PHE A 207 34.38 -17.93 -47.00
N ARG A 208 35.10 -19.04 -46.78
CA ARG A 208 34.79 -19.92 -45.68
C ARG A 208 35.09 -19.27 -44.32
N ALA A 209 36.17 -18.51 -44.22
CA ALA A 209 36.54 -17.77 -43.02
C ALA A 209 35.48 -16.71 -42.66
N ASP A 210 34.95 -15.98 -43.64
CA ASP A 210 33.86 -15.00 -43.47
C ASP A 210 32.58 -15.65 -42.90
N GLN A 211 32.13 -16.78 -43.47
CA GLN A 211 30.97 -17.52 -42.93
C GLN A 211 31.18 -18.00 -41.50
N GLN A 212 32.38 -18.49 -41.20
CA GLN A 212 32.73 -18.92 -39.84
C GLN A 212 32.81 -17.75 -38.88
N SER A 213 33.36 -16.61 -39.32
CA SER A 213 33.40 -15.36 -38.56
C SER A 213 32.00 -14.89 -38.21
N TYR A 214 31.06 -14.90 -39.18
CA TYR A 214 29.66 -14.58 -38.91
C TYR A 214 29.02 -15.52 -37.87
N THR A 215 29.30 -16.82 -37.96
CA THR A 215 28.77 -17.79 -36.99
C THR A 215 29.36 -17.56 -35.59
N LEU A 216 30.65 -17.26 -35.49
CA LEU A 216 31.31 -16.91 -34.23
C LEU A 216 30.73 -15.62 -33.64
N ASP A 217 30.47 -14.61 -34.47
CA ASP A 217 29.85 -13.36 -34.01
C ASP A 217 28.41 -13.61 -33.52
N TRP A 218 27.63 -14.45 -34.20
CA TRP A 218 26.28 -14.81 -33.75
C TRP A 218 26.31 -15.58 -32.42
N VAL A 219 27.16 -16.60 -32.30
CA VAL A 219 27.31 -17.35 -31.04
C VAL A 219 27.85 -16.46 -29.94
N GLY A 220 28.86 -15.63 -30.21
CA GLY A 220 29.44 -14.69 -29.27
C GLY A 220 28.43 -13.63 -28.80
N THR A 221 27.57 -13.15 -29.70
CA THR A 221 26.45 -12.27 -29.36
C THR A 221 25.49 -12.97 -28.41
N GLU A 222 25.16 -14.24 -28.63
CA GLU A 222 24.23 -14.98 -27.76
C GLU A 222 24.88 -15.53 -26.48
N ALA A 223 26.20 -15.51 -26.35
CA ALA A 223 26.96 -16.13 -25.26
C ALA A 223 26.98 -15.34 -23.94
N PHE A 224 26.64 -14.05 -23.99
CA PHE A 224 26.61 -13.19 -22.82
C PHE A 224 25.24 -12.52 -22.68
N LEU A 225 24.82 -12.26 -21.44
CA LEU A 225 23.50 -11.73 -21.14
C LEU A 225 23.29 -10.31 -21.70
N ASP A 226 24.34 -9.50 -21.70
CA ASP A 226 24.35 -8.12 -22.20
C ASP A 226 24.30 -8.03 -23.73
N THR A 227 24.78 -9.05 -24.43
CA THR A 227 24.80 -9.09 -25.90
C THR A 227 23.68 -9.94 -26.52
N ALA A 228 23.09 -10.88 -25.77
CA ALA A 228 22.12 -11.83 -26.31
C ALA A 228 20.87 -11.14 -26.87
N ARG A 229 20.46 -11.56 -28.08
CA ARG A 229 19.31 -10.97 -28.79
C ARG A 229 18.08 -11.86 -28.74
N THR A 230 18.26 -13.17 -28.59
CA THR A 230 17.13 -14.09 -28.50
C THR A 230 16.62 -14.23 -27.07
N ARG A 231 15.29 -14.25 -26.91
CA ARG A 231 14.66 -14.49 -25.59
C ARG A 231 15.11 -15.81 -24.98
N ALA A 232 15.26 -16.86 -25.80
CA ALA A 232 15.69 -18.17 -25.34
C ALA A 232 17.08 -18.13 -24.69
N SER A 233 18.05 -17.41 -25.27
CA SER A 233 19.37 -17.24 -24.67
C SER A 233 19.30 -16.41 -23.39
N VAL A 234 18.60 -15.27 -23.41
CA VAL A 234 18.42 -14.42 -22.20
C VAL A 234 17.81 -15.22 -21.05
N THR A 235 16.75 -16.00 -21.31
CA THR A 235 16.11 -16.85 -20.30
C THR A 235 17.05 -17.93 -19.76
N ARG A 236 17.91 -18.53 -20.60
CA ARG A 236 18.91 -19.52 -20.14
C ARG A 236 19.98 -18.88 -19.27
N HIS A 237 20.49 -17.70 -19.63
CA HIS A 237 21.46 -16.96 -18.82
C HIS A 237 20.87 -16.52 -17.49
N ALA A 238 19.64 -15.97 -17.51
CA ALA A 238 18.91 -15.59 -16.31
C ALA A 238 18.76 -16.75 -15.32
N ARG A 239 18.46 -17.95 -15.82
CA ARG A 239 18.36 -19.16 -14.98
C ARG A 239 19.66 -19.52 -14.26
N LEU A 240 20.83 -19.20 -14.82
CA LEU A 240 22.12 -19.41 -14.13
C LEU A 240 22.30 -18.47 -12.92
N LEU A 241 21.55 -17.37 -12.88
CA LEU A 241 21.50 -16.40 -11.78
C LEU A 241 20.30 -16.64 -10.85
N ASP A 242 19.66 -17.81 -10.95
CA ASP A 242 18.41 -18.13 -10.27
C ASP A 242 17.26 -17.13 -10.54
N TYR A 243 17.34 -16.42 -11.66
CA TYR A 243 16.31 -15.49 -12.11
C TYR A 243 15.43 -16.13 -13.18
N THR A 244 14.11 -16.10 -12.96
CA THR A 244 13.13 -16.53 -13.95
C THR A 244 12.48 -15.29 -14.57
N PRO A 245 12.76 -14.96 -15.84
CA PRO A 245 12.08 -13.85 -16.51
C PRO A 245 10.58 -14.08 -16.54
N GLY A 246 9.80 -13.04 -16.24
CA GLY A 246 8.33 -13.11 -16.31
C GLY A 246 7.83 -13.38 -17.73
N GLU A 247 6.75 -14.14 -17.85
CA GLU A 247 6.05 -14.44 -19.12
C GLU A 247 4.88 -13.46 -19.39
N GLY A 248 4.85 -12.34 -18.67
CA GLY A 248 3.67 -11.49 -18.54
C GLY A 248 2.71 -12.03 -17.48
N ALA A 249 1.96 -11.13 -16.86
CA ALA A 249 0.92 -11.48 -15.89
C ALA A 249 -0.44 -11.05 -16.45
N SER A 250 -1.45 -11.89 -16.27
CA SER A 250 -2.83 -11.52 -16.54
C SER A 250 -3.19 -10.27 -15.72
N ALA A 251 -3.95 -9.35 -16.32
CA ALA A 251 -4.46 -8.20 -15.59
C ALA A 251 -5.36 -8.68 -14.45
N ARG A 252 -5.20 -8.09 -13.26
CA ARG A 252 -6.02 -8.41 -12.09
C ARG A 252 -6.74 -7.16 -11.61
N THR A 253 -7.94 -7.34 -11.09
CA THR A 253 -8.77 -6.24 -10.58
C THR A 253 -9.59 -6.68 -9.38
N PHE A 254 -9.90 -5.73 -8.50
CA PHE A 254 -10.84 -5.96 -7.41
C PHE A 254 -12.26 -5.66 -7.88
N VAL A 255 -13.16 -6.60 -7.63
CA VAL A 255 -14.57 -6.47 -7.97
C VAL A 255 -15.38 -6.42 -6.68
N SER A 256 -16.13 -5.33 -6.51
CA SER A 256 -17.12 -5.20 -5.45
C SER A 256 -18.47 -5.71 -5.93
N LEU A 257 -19.07 -6.59 -5.15
CA LEU A 257 -20.36 -7.22 -5.45
C LEU A 257 -21.42 -6.72 -4.46
N SER A 258 -22.65 -6.58 -4.93
CA SER A 258 -23.77 -6.17 -4.08
C SER A 258 -24.88 -7.21 -4.13
N LEU A 259 -25.34 -7.63 -2.95
CA LEU A 259 -26.42 -8.59 -2.82
C LEU A 259 -27.76 -7.86 -2.63
N THR A 260 -28.66 -7.98 -3.61
CA THR A 260 -29.99 -7.34 -3.58
C THR A 260 -30.97 -8.10 -2.67
N PRO A 261 -31.88 -7.40 -1.98
CA PRO A 261 -33.02 -8.02 -1.29
C PRO A 261 -33.84 -8.91 -2.23
N GLY A 262 -34.22 -10.11 -1.76
CA GLY A 262 -35.04 -11.07 -2.53
C GLY A 262 -34.28 -11.92 -3.55
N ALA A 263 -32.95 -11.78 -3.68
CA ALA A 263 -32.14 -12.69 -4.48
C ALA A 263 -32.22 -14.13 -3.94
N THR A 264 -32.29 -15.12 -4.84
CA THR A 264 -32.49 -16.55 -4.53
C THR A 264 -31.44 -17.13 -3.57
N GLY A 265 -30.25 -16.52 -3.50
CA GLY A 265 -29.15 -16.96 -2.65
C GLY A 265 -29.21 -16.51 -1.19
N GLY A 266 -29.93 -15.42 -0.87
CA GLY A 266 -29.96 -14.85 0.48
C GLY A 266 -28.58 -14.47 1.04
N ASP A 267 -28.54 -14.11 2.33
CA ASP A 267 -27.28 -13.85 3.05
C ASP A 267 -26.44 -15.11 3.19
N GLY A 268 -25.13 -14.98 3.00
CA GLY A 268 -24.18 -16.09 3.05
C GLY A 268 -24.08 -16.89 1.74
N TYR A 269 -24.72 -16.41 0.66
CA TYR A 269 -24.61 -17.00 -0.68
C TYR A 269 -23.15 -17.15 -1.11
N LEU A 270 -22.78 -18.35 -1.55
CA LEU A 270 -21.44 -18.65 -2.02
C LEU A 270 -21.34 -18.34 -3.52
N LEU A 271 -20.55 -17.34 -3.87
CA LEU A 271 -20.10 -17.12 -5.24
C LEU A 271 -18.85 -17.97 -5.48
N PRO A 272 -18.89 -18.97 -6.38
CA PRO A 272 -17.71 -19.80 -6.64
C PRO A 272 -16.60 -19.04 -7.37
N ALA A 273 -15.36 -19.49 -7.20
CA ALA A 273 -14.24 -19.14 -8.06
C ALA A 273 -14.52 -19.52 -9.53
N GLY A 274 -13.91 -18.81 -10.46
CA GLY A 274 -14.15 -18.97 -11.90
C GLY A 274 -15.47 -18.37 -12.37
N THR A 275 -16.14 -17.55 -11.55
CA THR A 275 -17.35 -16.85 -12.02
C THR A 275 -16.93 -15.70 -12.95
N PRO A 276 -17.45 -15.63 -14.18
CA PRO A 276 -17.11 -14.59 -15.13
C PRO A 276 -17.71 -13.25 -14.70
N VAL A 277 -16.88 -12.21 -14.76
CA VAL A 277 -17.20 -10.81 -14.50
C VAL A 277 -16.82 -10.02 -15.75
N LEU A 278 -17.73 -9.17 -16.18
CA LEU A 278 -17.58 -8.36 -17.39
C LEU A 278 -17.53 -6.87 -17.00
N PRO A 279 -16.79 -6.03 -17.74
CA PRO A 279 -16.93 -4.58 -17.64
C PRO A 279 -18.39 -4.17 -17.80
N ARG A 280 -18.79 -3.12 -17.09
CA ARG A 280 -20.17 -2.63 -17.12
C ARG A 280 -20.52 -2.12 -18.52
N SER A 281 -21.65 -2.57 -19.04
CA SER A 281 -22.23 -2.10 -20.30
C SER A 281 -23.63 -1.56 -20.04
N GLU A 282 -24.03 -0.51 -20.77
CA GLU A 282 -25.41 0.01 -20.72
C GLU A 282 -26.41 -0.95 -21.39
N THR A 283 -25.93 -1.83 -22.27
CA THR A 283 -26.77 -2.78 -23.01
C THR A 283 -27.11 -4.05 -22.24
N LEU A 284 -26.35 -4.36 -21.18
CA LEU A 284 -26.51 -5.57 -20.39
C LEU A 284 -26.99 -5.25 -18.98
N ALA A 285 -27.84 -6.11 -18.45
CA ALA A 285 -28.19 -6.06 -17.03
C ALA A 285 -26.94 -6.33 -16.16
N PRO A 286 -26.88 -5.83 -14.91
CA PRO A 286 -25.74 -6.06 -14.01
C PRO A 286 -25.45 -7.53 -13.72
N VAL A 287 -26.46 -8.40 -13.81
CA VAL A 287 -26.34 -9.85 -13.72
C VAL A 287 -26.96 -10.45 -14.97
N VAL A 288 -26.16 -11.20 -15.71
CA VAL A 288 -26.57 -11.90 -16.94
C VAL A 288 -26.81 -13.38 -16.61
N PRO A 289 -27.93 -13.98 -17.06
CA PRO A 289 -28.14 -15.42 -16.92
C PRO A 289 -27.01 -16.23 -17.56
N ALA A 290 -26.56 -17.29 -16.90
CA ALA A 290 -25.46 -18.11 -17.41
C ALA A 290 -25.75 -18.68 -18.82
N ALA A 291 -27.01 -19.00 -19.14
CA ALA A 291 -27.41 -19.50 -20.45
C ALA A 291 -27.09 -18.54 -21.61
N ASP A 292 -27.05 -17.23 -21.35
CA ASP A 292 -26.77 -16.19 -22.36
C ASP A 292 -25.27 -15.92 -22.52
N TYR A 293 -24.42 -16.50 -21.65
CA TYR A 293 -22.98 -16.29 -21.65
C TYR A 293 -22.29 -16.55 -23.00
N PRO A 294 -22.61 -17.63 -23.77
CA PRO A 294 -22.02 -17.83 -25.09
C PRO A 294 -22.30 -16.70 -26.08
N THR A 295 -23.52 -16.16 -26.07
CA THR A 295 -23.91 -15.05 -26.94
C THR A 295 -23.17 -13.77 -26.55
N VAL A 296 -23.00 -13.54 -25.25
CA VAL A 296 -22.21 -12.40 -24.75
C VAL A 296 -20.75 -12.56 -25.15
N LEU A 297 -20.15 -13.74 -24.99
CA LEU A 297 -18.75 -13.98 -25.35
C LEU A 297 -18.50 -13.82 -26.86
N ALA A 298 -19.48 -14.17 -27.71
CA ALA A 298 -19.39 -13.99 -29.16
C ALA A 298 -19.24 -12.52 -29.59
N SER A 299 -19.62 -11.56 -28.74
CA SER A 299 -19.37 -10.12 -28.99
C SER A 299 -17.92 -9.69 -28.72
N GLY A 300 -17.06 -10.60 -28.24
CA GLY A 300 -15.66 -10.32 -27.90
C GLY A 300 -15.44 -9.41 -26.70
N PRO A 301 -16.19 -9.55 -25.58
CA PRO A 301 -15.98 -8.70 -24.41
C PRO A 301 -14.68 -9.05 -23.70
N VAL A 302 -14.14 -8.10 -22.93
CA VAL A 302 -13.08 -8.39 -21.96
C VAL A 302 -13.70 -9.17 -20.81
N VAL A 303 -13.15 -10.34 -20.49
CA VAL A 303 -13.64 -11.22 -19.42
C VAL A 303 -12.62 -11.30 -18.30
N PHE A 304 -13.11 -11.21 -17.08
CA PHE A 304 -12.35 -11.54 -15.88
C PHE A 304 -13.04 -12.71 -15.16
N GLU A 305 -12.29 -13.54 -14.46
CA GLU A 305 -12.82 -14.64 -13.65
C GLU A 305 -12.45 -14.44 -12.18
N THR A 306 -13.40 -14.69 -11.27
CA THR A 306 -13.13 -14.62 -9.83
C THR A 306 -12.06 -15.64 -9.43
N LEU A 307 -11.07 -15.23 -8.65
CA LEU A 307 -9.96 -16.12 -8.27
C LEU A 307 -10.24 -17.02 -7.07
N ALA A 308 -11.26 -16.68 -6.27
CA ALA A 308 -11.60 -17.40 -5.05
C ALA A 308 -13.11 -17.40 -4.81
N ASP A 309 -13.56 -18.42 -4.08
CA ASP A 309 -14.91 -18.49 -3.55
C ASP A 309 -15.17 -17.32 -2.60
N ARG A 310 -16.33 -16.68 -2.71
CA ARG A 310 -16.72 -15.56 -1.84
C ARG A 310 -18.14 -15.70 -1.33
N ARG A 311 -18.29 -15.71 0.00
CA ARG A 311 -19.62 -15.58 0.63
C ARG A 311 -20.04 -14.12 0.62
N LEU A 312 -21.23 -13.85 0.11
CA LEU A 312 -21.80 -12.51 0.00
C LEU A 312 -22.77 -12.23 1.15
N TRP A 313 -22.67 -11.04 1.72
CA TRP A 313 -23.50 -10.60 2.84
C TRP A 313 -24.07 -9.22 2.57
N ARG A 314 -25.37 -9.01 2.78
CA ARG A 314 -26.03 -7.72 2.52
C ARG A 314 -25.46 -6.59 3.35
N TRP A 315 -25.16 -6.86 4.62
CA TRP A 315 -24.57 -5.88 5.53
C TRP A 315 -23.18 -5.40 5.06
N ARG A 316 -22.47 -6.20 4.24
CA ARG A 316 -21.18 -5.84 3.62
C ARG A 316 -21.31 -5.12 2.28
N ASN A 317 -22.52 -4.80 1.80
CA ASN A 317 -22.71 -4.05 0.56
C ASN A 317 -22.17 -2.62 0.72
N ASP A 318 -22.62 -1.92 1.76
CA ASP A 318 -22.20 -0.57 2.12
C ASP A 318 -22.11 -0.50 3.66
N ILE A 319 -20.91 -0.66 4.19
CA ILE A 319 -20.59 -0.61 5.61
C ILE A 319 -20.29 0.86 5.96
N ALA A 320 -21.00 1.39 6.97
CA ALA A 320 -20.80 2.76 7.41
C ALA A 320 -19.48 2.92 8.17
N LEU A 321 -18.76 4.00 7.88
CA LEU A 321 -17.62 4.46 8.66
C LEU A 321 -18.13 5.27 9.85
N HIS A 322 -17.71 4.91 11.07
CA HIS A 322 -18.11 5.63 12.28
C HIS A 322 -17.24 6.85 12.49
N THR A 323 -17.85 8.03 12.58
CA THR A 323 -17.15 9.31 12.71
C THR A 323 -17.00 9.78 14.16
N TRP A 324 -17.36 8.96 15.14
CA TRP A 324 -17.16 9.28 16.57
C TRP A 324 -17.77 10.61 17.03
N GLY A 325 -18.85 11.05 16.37
CA GLY A 325 -19.53 12.32 16.66
C GLY A 325 -19.12 13.49 15.76
N ASP A 326 -18.14 13.30 14.87
CA ASP A 326 -17.74 14.33 13.91
C ASP A 326 -18.70 14.41 12.72
N GLU A 327 -19.24 15.61 12.53
CA GLU A 327 -20.08 15.95 11.38
C GLU A 327 -19.27 16.35 10.13
N HIS A 328 -17.95 16.51 10.29
CA HIS A 328 -17.00 16.72 9.20
C HIS A 328 -15.79 15.84 9.49
N CYS A 329 -15.76 14.67 8.87
CA CYS A 329 -14.72 13.68 9.09
C CYS A 329 -14.07 13.35 7.76
N THR A 330 -12.75 13.32 7.74
CA THR A 330 -11.94 12.93 6.58
C THR A 330 -10.90 11.94 7.06
N LEU A 331 -10.79 10.82 6.37
CA LEU A 331 -9.74 9.84 6.61
C LEU A 331 -8.51 10.28 5.79
N PRO A 332 -7.43 10.77 6.43
CA PRO A 332 -6.34 11.39 5.70
C PRO A 332 -5.54 10.37 4.87
N ALA A 333 -4.84 10.87 3.85
CA ALA A 333 -3.83 10.11 3.13
C ALA A 333 -2.79 9.54 4.11
N GLY A 334 -2.36 8.30 3.87
CA GLY A 334 -1.49 7.55 4.75
C GLY A 334 -2.20 6.79 5.88
N SER A 335 -3.52 6.92 6.02
CA SER A 335 -4.26 6.18 7.05
C SER A 335 -4.18 4.66 6.85
N THR A 336 -3.99 3.94 7.96
CA THR A 336 -3.90 2.47 8.03
C THR A 336 -4.97 1.83 8.93
N ALA A 337 -5.91 2.63 9.44
CA ALA A 337 -6.97 2.16 10.31
C ALA A 337 -8.25 2.99 10.15
N ALA A 338 -9.41 2.38 10.40
CA ALA A 338 -10.71 3.05 10.43
C ALA A 338 -11.68 2.32 11.37
N THR A 339 -12.70 3.03 11.83
CA THR A 339 -13.78 2.44 12.63
C THR A 339 -15.01 2.21 11.76
N LEU A 340 -15.56 1.00 11.76
CA LEU A 340 -16.72 0.58 10.98
C LEU A 340 -17.90 0.24 11.88
N VAL A 341 -19.12 0.44 11.38
CA VAL A 341 -20.36 0.03 12.03
C VAL A 341 -20.70 -1.41 11.67
N ASP A 342 -20.82 -2.26 12.68
CA ASP A 342 -21.11 -3.69 12.54
C ASP A 342 -22.61 -4.00 12.69
N THR A 343 -23.26 -4.21 11.56
CA THR A 343 -24.66 -4.65 11.47
C THR A 343 -24.80 -6.14 11.15
N SER A 344 -23.72 -6.93 11.29
CA SER A 344 -23.73 -8.37 10.98
C SER A 344 -24.65 -9.21 11.85
N GLU A 345 -24.94 -8.74 13.07
CA GLU A 345 -25.62 -9.50 14.12
C GLU A 345 -24.97 -10.87 14.39
N GLY A 346 -23.66 -10.99 14.13
CA GLY A 346 -22.89 -12.23 14.26
C GLY A 346 -22.84 -13.10 12.98
N SER A 347 -23.48 -12.68 11.89
CA SER A 347 -23.48 -13.41 10.62
C SER A 347 -22.41 -12.88 9.66
N GLY A 348 -21.39 -13.70 9.41
CA GLY A 348 -20.30 -13.39 8.49
C GLY A 348 -19.39 -12.25 8.98
N PRO A 349 -18.79 -12.35 10.18
CA PRO A 349 -17.95 -11.30 10.78
C PRO A 349 -16.75 -10.95 9.90
N LEU A 350 -16.29 -9.70 9.92
CA LEU A 350 -15.04 -9.31 9.26
C LEU A 350 -13.85 -9.95 9.96
N GLU A 351 -12.95 -10.54 9.17
CA GLU A 351 -11.79 -11.26 9.69
C GLU A 351 -10.48 -10.73 9.06
N PRO A 352 -9.34 -10.86 9.75
CA PRO A 352 -8.04 -10.64 9.13
C PRO A 352 -7.89 -11.43 7.83
N GLY A 353 -7.46 -10.75 6.77
CA GLY A 353 -7.32 -11.27 5.43
C GLY A 353 -8.47 -10.93 4.48
N ASP A 354 -9.61 -10.44 4.99
CA ASP A 354 -10.70 -9.91 4.16
C ASP A 354 -10.25 -8.66 3.39
N PHE A 355 -10.77 -8.50 2.17
CA PHE A 355 -10.60 -7.28 1.40
C PHE A 355 -11.76 -6.31 1.64
N LEU A 356 -11.44 -5.03 1.83
CA LEU A 356 -12.40 -3.93 1.83
C LEU A 356 -12.08 -2.97 0.68
N LEU A 357 -13.12 -2.35 0.14
CA LEU A 357 -13.01 -1.27 -0.83
C LEU A 357 -13.62 -0.01 -0.20
N LEU A 358 -12.79 0.99 0.07
CA LEU A 358 -13.26 2.31 0.49
C LEU A 358 -13.65 3.10 -0.76
N VAL A 359 -14.85 3.69 -0.76
CA VAL A 359 -15.40 4.39 -1.92
C VAL A 359 -16.08 5.68 -1.48
N GLU A 360 -15.77 6.79 -2.17
CA GLU A 360 -16.60 7.98 -2.12
C GLU A 360 -17.92 7.75 -2.85
N THR A 361 -19.03 7.92 -2.14
CA THR A 361 -20.40 7.72 -2.63
C THR A 361 -21.14 9.04 -2.88
N ALA A 362 -20.68 10.15 -2.32
CA ALA A 362 -21.24 11.47 -2.54
C ALA A 362 -20.16 12.55 -2.38
N ALA A 363 -20.19 13.55 -3.26
CA ALA A 363 -19.25 14.66 -3.17
C ALA A 363 -19.46 15.47 -1.87
N PRO A 364 -18.38 15.85 -1.15
CA PRO A 364 -18.48 16.60 0.10
C PRO A 364 -19.09 18.00 -0.08
N ASP A 365 -18.96 18.60 -1.28
CA ASP A 365 -19.44 19.96 -1.56
C ASP A 365 -20.90 20.02 -2.00
N THR A 366 -21.36 19.04 -2.79
CA THR A 366 -22.72 19.04 -3.38
C THR A 366 -23.65 18.02 -2.73
N GLY A 367 -23.10 16.98 -2.10
CA GLY A 367 -23.84 15.86 -1.53
C GLY A 367 -24.54 14.98 -2.54
N ARG A 368 -24.18 15.08 -3.82
CA ARG A 368 -24.75 14.28 -4.89
C ARG A 368 -23.85 13.11 -5.23
N ALA A 369 -24.46 11.94 -5.44
CA ALA A 369 -23.74 10.75 -5.84
C ALA A 369 -23.18 10.82 -7.27
N GLN A 370 -23.77 11.65 -8.15
CA GLN A 370 -23.26 11.82 -9.53
C GLN A 370 -21.96 12.63 -9.57
N ASP A 371 -21.71 13.45 -8.55
CA ASP A 371 -20.55 14.32 -8.47
C ASP A 371 -19.40 13.68 -7.66
N ALA A 372 -19.60 12.47 -7.11
CA ALA A 372 -18.61 11.76 -6.31
C ALA A 372 -17.37 11.41 -7.14
N ASP A 373 -16.18 11.60 -6.58
CA ASP A 373 -14.93 11.37 -7.31
C ASP A 373 -14.68 9.86 -7.54
N PRO A 374 -14.64 9.38 -8.80
CA PRO A 374 -14.36 7.97 -9.08
C PRO A 374 -12.91 7.56 -8.75
N ALA A 375 -11.98 8.50 -8.62
CA ALA A 375 -10.60 8.25 -8.21
C ALA A 375 -10.47 7.97 -6.70
N HIS A 376 -11.47 8.36 -5.90
CA HIS A 376 -11.53 8.06 -4.47
C HIS A 376 -12.05 6.64 -4.19
N ARG A 377 -11.34 5.65 -4.74
CA ARG A 377 -11.59 4.23 -4.57
C ARG A 377 -10.29 3.52 -4.23
N HIS A 378 -10.24 2.91 -3.06
CA HIS A 378 -9.03 2.24 -2.59
C HIS A 378 -9.33 0.88 -2.00
N ALA A 379 -8.71 -0.16 -2.57
CA ALA A 379 -8.84 -1.52 -2.08
C ALA A 379 -7.73 -1.81 -1.07
N LEU A 380 -8.07 -2.45 0.03
CA LEU A 380 -7.15 -2.75 1.12
C LEU A 380 -7.45 -4.12 1.70
N ARG A 381 -6.44 -4.73 2.34
CA ARG A 381 -6.58 -6.00 3.04
C ARG A 381 -6.50 -5.82 4.54
N LEU A 382 -7.49 -6.32 5.27
CA LEU A 382 -7.52 -6.26 6.72
C LEU A 382 -6.40 -7.12 7.33
N THR A 383 -5.66 -6.56 8.28
CA THR A 383 -4.64 -7.25 9.07
C THR A 383 -5.13 -7.52 10.49
N ARG A 384 -5.98 -6.63 11.02
CA ARG A 384 -6.58 -6.76 12.35
C ARG A 384 -8.01 -6.24 12.37
N VAL A 385 -8.86 -6.91 13.15
CA VAL A 385 -10.24 -6.49 13.40
C VAL A 385 -10.51 -6.61 14.90
N THR A 386 -10.82 -5.49 15.56
CA THR A 386 -11.02 -5.43 17.01
C THR A 386 -12.39 -4.83 17.31
N PRO A 387 -13.27 -5.51 18.07
CA PRO A 387 -14.52 -4.91 18.54
C PRO A 387 -14.26 -3.75 19.49
N VAL A 388 -14.92 -2.62 19.26
CA VAL A 388 -14.80 -1.41 20.06
C VAL A 388 -16.20 -0.90 20.45
N ARG A 389 -16.28 -0.15 21.55
CA ARG A 389 -17.52 0.46 22.03
C ARG A 389 -17.37 1.97 22.06
N ASP A 390 -18.34 2.69 21.53
CA ASP A 390 -18.45 4.13 21.73
C ASP A 390 -19.31 4.42 22.94
N VAL A 391 -18.72 5.09 23.93
CA VAL A 391 -19.37 5.49 25.18
C VAL A 391 -20.57 6.41 24.91
N LEU A 392 -20.51 7.22 23.84
CA LEU A 392 -21.60 8.12 23.45
C LEU A 392 -22.66 7.44 22.58
N ALA A 393 -22.40 6.24 22.05
CA ALA A 393 -23.31 5.47 21.21
C ALA A 393 -23.30 3.98 21.61
N PRO A 394 -23.73 3.62 22.84
CA PRO A 394 -23.54 2.29 23.41
C PRO A 394 -24.31 1.17 22.68
N ASP A 395 -25.38 1.52 21.96
CA ASP A 395 -26.19 0.58 21.18
C ASP A 395 -25.57 0.25 19.80
N THR A 396 -24.53 0.98 19.38
CA THR A 396 -23.87 0.76 18.09
C THR A 396 -22.69 -0.20 18.26
N ARG A 397 -22.73 -1.34 17.56
CA ARG A 397 -21.59 -2.25 17.48
C ARG A 397 -20.55 -1.67 16.53
N LEU A 398 -19.32 -1.51 16.99
CA LEU A 398 -18.23 -0.94 16.21
C LEU A 398 -17.06 -1.91 16.10
N LEU A 399 -16.36 -1.84 14.96
CA LEU A 399 -15.14 -2.58 14.69
C LEU A 399 -14.05 -1.59 14.32
N ASP A 400 -12.97 -1.55 15.08
CA ASP A 400 -11.73 -0.94 14.63
C ASP A 400 -11.02 -1.94 13.72
N VAL A 401 -10.80 -1.53 12.49
CA VAL A 401 -10.11 -2.31 11.47
C VAL A 401 -8.78 -1.65 11.13
N GLU A 402 -7.76 -2.47 10.97
CA GLU A 402 -6.40 -2.05 10.57
C GLU A 402 -6.00 -2.82 9.31
N TRP A 403 -5.16 -2.19 8.48
CA TRP A 403 -4.57 -2.77 7.29
C TRP A 403 -3.08 -2.43 7.19
N ASP A 404 -2.39 -3.09 6.27
CA ASP A 404 -0.94 -2.94 6.10
C ASP A 404 -0.57 -1.54 5.59
N ALA A 405 0.64 -1.08 5.95
CA ALA A 405 1.18 0.18 5.46
C ALA A 405 1.35 0.21 3.93
N SER A 406 1.52 -0.94 3.27
CA SER A 406 1.51 -1.04 1.80
C SER A 406 0.19 -0.60 1.18
N ASP A 407 -0.90 -0.76 1.93
CA ASP A 407 -2.27 -0.47 1.52
C ASP A 407 -2.77 0.85 2.13
N ALA A 408 -1.88 1.70 2.66
CA ALA A 408 -2.24 3.01 3.20
C ALA A 408 -2.97 3.88 2.16
N LEU A 409 -3.93 4.70 2.61
CA LEU A 409 -4.74 5.50 1.67
C LEU A 409 -3.85 6.47 0.86
N PRO A 410 -4.00 6.54 -0.48
CA PRO A 410 -3.21 7.45 -1.30
C PRO A 410 -3.77 8.89 -1.34
N PHE A 411 -4.97 9.13 -0.80
CA PHE A 411 -5.68 10.41 -0.84
C PHE A 411 -6.48 10.63 0.46
N ASP A 412 -6.92 11.87 0.68
CA ASP A 412 -7.84 12.23 1.76
C ASP A 412 -9.27 11.81 1.38
N LEU A 413 -9.85 10.84 2.09
CA LEU A 413 -11.21 10.36 1.82
C LEU A 413 -12.22 11.09 2.71
N PRO A 414 -13.13 11.91 2.15
CA PRO A 414 -14.18 12.55 2.92
C PRO A 414 -15.20 11.48 3.39
N VAL A 415 -15.33 11.31 4.71
CA VAL A 415 -16.26 10.35 5.31
C VAL A 415 -17.63 11.01 5.56
N SER A 416 -17.62 12.22 6.09
CA SER A 416 -18.82 13.02 6.33
C SER A 416 -18.56 14.50 6.06
N ALA A 417 -19.59 15.22 5.62
CA ALA A 417 -19.53 16.66 5.37
C ALA A 417 -20.87 17.33 5.68
N ARG A 418 -20.87 18.66 5.89
CA ARG A 418 -22.09 19.47 5.84
C ARG A 418 -22.17 20.26 4.56
N VAL A 419 -23.20 19.99 3.78
CA VAL A 419 -23.46 20.70 2.52
C VAL A 419 -24.41 21.87 2.78
N PRO A 420 -24.04 23.10 2.36
CA PRO A 420 -24.94 24.26 2.40
C PRO A 420 -26.19 24.01 1.56
N GLN A 421 -27.36 24.31 2.11
CA GLN A 421 -28.62 24.22 1.36
C GLN A 421 -29.09 25.61 0.90
N PRO A 422 -29.76 25.72 -0.26
CA PRO A 422 -30.27 27.01 -0.77
C PRO A 422 -31.22 27.73 0.21
N SER A 423 -31.92 26.99 1.05
CA SER A 423 -32.79 27.51 2.10
C SER A 423 -32.85 26.54 3.27
N GLY A 424 -32.17 26.85 4.38
CA GLY A 424 -32.17 26.04 5.60
C GLY A 424 -30.77 25.81 6.19
N PRO A 425 -30.68 25.13 7.35
CA PRO A 425 -29.40 24.74 7.92
C PRO A 425 -28.68 23.75 6.98
N ALA A 426 -27.35 23.77 7.02
CA ALA A 426 -26.53 22.84 6.25
C ALA A 426 -26.88 21.38 6.60
N ARG A 427 -26.96 20.53 5.59
CA ARG A 427 -27.34 19.11 5.76
C ARG A 427 -26.10 18.26 5.94
N HIS A 428 -26.11 17.43 6.98
CA HIS A 428 -25.11 16.38 7.16
C HIS A 428 -25.30 15.28 6.10
N ILE A 429 -24.21 14.90 5.46
CA ILE A 429 -24.17 13.85 4.43
C ILE A 429 -23.05 12.85 4.75
N VAL A 430 -23.31 11.58 4.44
CA VAL A 430 -22.28 10.53 4.44
C VAL A 430 -21.67 10.53 3.04
N CYS A 431 -20.36 10.75 2.97
CA CYS A 431 -19.62 10.92 1.72
C CYS A 431 -18.90 9.65 1.30
N ALA A 432 -18.55 8.76 2.23
CA ALA A 432 -17.86 7.50 1.92
C ALA A 432 -18.43 6.30 2.66
N VAL A 433 -18.24 5.12 2.08
CA VAL A 433 -18.59 3.81 2.64
C VAL A 433 -17.46 2.80 2.40
N ALA A 434 -17.43 1.75 3.22
CA ALA A 434 -16.59 0.58 2.99
C ALA A 434 -17.42 -0.57 2.40
N ARG A 435 -16.95 -1.22 1.35
CA ARG A 435 -17.60 -2.42 0.79
C ARG A 435 -16.79 -3.66 1.13
N GLY A 436 -17.42 -4.67 1.71
CA GLY A 436 -16.75 -5.90 2.17
C GLY A 436 -16.98 -7.13 1.29
N ASN A 437 -17.91 -7.06 0.35
CA ASN A 437 -18.12 -8.10 -0.66
C ASN A 437 -17.15 -7.92 -1.84
N VAL A 438 -15.86 -7.97 -1.55
CA VAL A 438 -14.79 -7.78 -2.54
C VAL A 438 -14.18 -9.13 -2.91
N VAL A 439 -13.96 -9.35 -4.20
CA VAL A 439 -13.26 -10.52 -4.75
C VAL A 439 -12.22 -10.07 -5.78
N LEU A 440 -11.06 -10.72 -5.78
CA LEU A 440 -10.05 -10.51 -6.82
C LEU A 440 -10.45 -11.28 -8.08
N ALA A 441 -10.39 -10.64 -9.23
CA ALA A 441 -10.68 -11.24 -10.52
C ALA A 441 -9.47 -11.11 -11.46
N GLU A 442 -9.23 -12.14 -12.27
CA GLU A 442 -8.13 -12.22 -13.22
C GLU A 442 -8.62 -12.24 -14.65
N HIS A 443 -7.94 -11.51 -15.54
CA HIS A 443 -8.28 -11.46 -16.94
C HIS A 443 -8.07 -12.82 -17.61
N GLY A 444 -9.14 -13.33 -18.20
CA GLY A 444 -9.15 -14.65 -18.82
C GLY A 444 -10.56 -15.19 -18.90
N ALA A 445 -10.76 -16.12 -19.82
CA ALA A 445 -11.96 -16.93 -19.91
C ALA A 445 -11.53 -18.40 -20.03
N THR A 446 -11.81 -19.17 -18.99
CA THR A 446 -11.49 -20.59 -18.93
C THR A 446 -12.38 -21.35 -19.91
N LEU A 447 -11.75 -22.18 -20.75
CA LEU A 447 -12.42 -23.05 -21.71
C LEU A 447 -12.02 -24.52 -21.49
N PRO A 448 -12.97 -25.44 -21.28
CA PRO A 448 -14.43 -25.22 -21.22
C PRO A 448 -14.83 -24.40 -19.97
N PRO A 449 -15.98 -23.68 -20.00
CA PRO A 449 -16.42 -22.87 -18.87
C PRO A 449 -16.61 -23.69 -17.58
N PRO A 450 -16.43 -23.07 -16.41
CA PRO A 450 -16.62 -23.74 -15.13
C PRO A 450 -18.01 -24.36 -14.95
N SER A 451 -18.05 -25.54 -14.35
CA SER A 451 -19.27 -26.36 -14.23
C SER A 451 -20.37 -25.71 -13.39
N HIS A 452 -20.02 -24.84 -12.43
CA HIS A 452 -20.99 -24.14 -11.59
C HIS A 452 -21.86 -23.14 -12.36
N LEU A 453 -21.48 -22.77 -13.58
CA LEU A 453 -22.33 -21.98 -14.47
C LEU A 453 -23.55 -22.76 -14.99
N ASN A 454 -23.55 -24.10 -14.84
CA ASN A 454 -24.65 -24.98 -15.25
C ASN A 454 -25.14 -24.72 -16.69
N LEU A 455 -24.20 -24.49 -17.61
CA LEU A 455 -24.52 -24.24 -19.01
C LEU A 455 -25.18 -25.47 -19.66
N PRO A 456 -26.19 -25.28 -20.53
CA PRO A 456 -26.75 -26.39 -21.30
C PRO A 456 -25.67 -26.98 -22.24
N PRO A 457 -25.73 -28.28 -22.58
CA PRO A 457 -24.73 -28.93 -23.44
C PRO A 457 -24.47 -28.20 -24.77
N SER A 458 -25.51 -27.62 -25.38
CA SER A 458 -25.41 -26.83 -26.62
C SER A 458 -24.59 -25.54 -26.45
N ALA A 459 -24.70 -24.88 -25.29
CA ALA A 459 -23.92 -23.70 -24.95
C ALA A 459 -22.44 -24.05 -24.70
N THR A 460 -22.18 -25.16 -24.01
CA THR A 460 -20.83 -25.66 -23.79
C THR A 460 -20.15 -26.05 -25.11
N GLU A 461 -20.89 -26.69 -26.02
CA GLU A 461 -20.37 -27.07 -27.35
C GLU A 461 -20.09 -25.84 -28.24
N ALA A 462 -20.89 -24.78 -28.13
CA ALA A 462 -20.64 -23.52 -28.83
C ALA A 462 -19.35 -22.83 -28.38
N LEU A 463 -18.91 -23.09 -27.15
CA LEU A 463 -17.68 -22.54 -26.55
C LEU A 463 -16.48 -23.48 -26.66
N ALA A 464 -16.66 -24.69 -27.20
CA ALA A 464 -15.56 -25.63 -27.40
C ALA A 464 -14.62 -25.12 -28.50
N PRO A 465 -13.29 -25.10 -28.29
CA PRO A 465 -12.34 -24.67 -29.30
C PRO A 465 -12.45 -25.59 -30.54
N ARG A 466 -12.64 -24.98 -31.71
CA ARG A 466 -12.70 -25.67 -33.01
C ARG A 466 -11.48 -25.28 -33.85
N LEU A 467 -10.86 -26.26 -34.50
CA LEU A 467 -9.81 -25.99 -35.50
C LEU A 467 -10.44 -25.33 -36.73
N SER A 468 -9.79 -24.32 -37.31
CA SER A 468 -10.18 -23.72 -38.59
C SER A 468 -9.32 -24.24 -39.76
N PRO A 469 -9.89 -24.48 -40.97
CA PRO A 469 -11.31 -24.63 -41.30
C PRO A 469 -11.77 -26.10 -41.16
N PRO A 470 -13.09 -26.39 -41.25
CA PRO A 470 -13.61 -27.76 -41.25
C PRO A 470 -13.01 -28.66 -42.34
#